data_AF-A0A937B9T7-F1
#
_entry.id   AF-A0A937B9T7-F1
#
_cell.length_a   1.000
_cell.length_b   1.000
_cell.length_c   1.000
_cell.angle_alpha   90.00
_cell.angle_beta   90.00
_cell.angle_gamma   90.00
#
_symmetry.space_group_name_H-M   'P 1'
#
loop_
_entity.id
_entity.type
_entity.pdbx_description
1 polymer ?
#
loop_
_entity_poly.entity_id
_entity_poly.type
_entity_poly.pdbx_seq_one_letter_code
_entity_poly.pdbx_strand_id
1 'polypeptide(L)' 'MGINSGHIRYTRADLLRPVIVQTHIDPVPEFIIKNALRSMQVSKNDFYDILEGKKVVVKKGNGYSIEERPGPKNH' A
#
# COMPACT_ATOMS: atom_id res chain seq x y z
N MET A 1 8.08 9.81 -27.48
CA MET A 1 6.62 9.77 -27.25
C MET A 1 6.37 9.66 -25.75
N GLY A 2 6.39 10.79 -25.05
CA GLY A 2 5.79 10.91 -23.71
C GLY A 2 4.33 11.31 -23.90
N ILE A 3 3.37 11.11 -23.00
CA ILE A 3 3.31 10.76 -21.58
C ILE A 3 1.79 10.45 -21.34
N ASN A 4 1.42 9.83 -20.22
CA ASN A 4 0.03 9.77 -19.69
C ASN A 4 -0.88 8.62 -20.14
N SER A 5 -0.50 7.35 -19.90
CA SER A 5 -1.55 6.36 -19.62
C SER A 5 -2.13 6.77 -18.26
N GLY A 6 -3.45 7.04 -18.17
CA GLY A 6 -4.12 7.53 -16.96
C GLY A 6 -4.17 6.54 -15.79
N HIS A 7 -3.08 5.78 -15.59
CA HIS A 7 -2.88 4.72 -14.62
C HIS A 7 -1.48 4.80 -14.02
N ILE A 8 -1.39 4.76 -12.69
CA ILE A 8 -0.15 4.45 -11.97
C ILE A 8 -0.12 2.95 -11.71
N ARG A 9 1.05 2.36 -11.91
CA ARG A 9 1.35 0.96 -11.58
C ARG A 9 2.31 0.91 -10.42
N TYR A 10 1.89 0.29 -9.32
CA TYR A 10 2.73 -0.03 -8.18
C TYR A 10 3.11 -1.51 -8.23
N THR A 11 4.41 -1.79 -8.10
CA THR A 11 4.97 -3.15 -8.08
C THR A 11 5.72 -3.36 -6.78
N ARG A 12 5.70 -4.60 -6.28
CA ARG A 12 6.44 -5.02 -5.08
C ARG A 12 6.92 -6.45 -5.31
N ALA A 13 8.12 -6.78 -4.85
CA ALA A 13 8.79 -8.04 -5.20
C ALA A 13 8.05 -9.31 -4.73
N ASP A 14 7.26 -9.18 -3.66
CA ASP A 14 6.44 -10.24 -3.05
C ASP A 14 5.01 -10.31 -3.61
N LEU A 15 4.60 -9.35 -4.45
CA LEU A 15 3.27 -9.35 -5.02
C LEU A 15 3.25 -10.11 -6.34
N LEU A 16 2.33 -11.08 -6.44
CA LEU A 16 2.08 -11.84 -7.67
C LEU A 16 1.52 -10.98 -8.81
N ARG A 17 0.86 -9.85 -8.47
CA ARG A 17 0.28 -8.92 -9.44
C ARG A 17 0.54 -7.47 -9.02
N PRO A 18 0.80 -6.56 -9.97
CA PRO A 18 0.91 -5.14 -9.67
C PRO A 18 -0.44 -4.57 -9.21
N VAL A 19 -0.38 -3.55 -8.37
CA VAL A 19 -1.54 -2.71 -8.04
C VAL A 19 -1.63 -1.61 -9.08
N ILE A 20 -2.81 -1.45 -9.69
CA ILE A 20 -3.04 -0.44 -10.73
C ILE A 20 -4.10 0.53 -10.21
N VAL A 21 -3.78 1.82 -10.24
CA VAL A 21 -4.67 2.91 -9.80
C VAL A 21 -4.85 3.89 -10.95
N GLN A 22 -6.07 4.30 -11.24
CA GLN A 22 -6.36 5.31 -12.26
C GLN A 22 -6.01 6.70 -11.73
N THR A 23 -5.26 7.50 -12.49
CA THR A 23 -4.83 8.86 -12.08
C THR A 23 -5.84 9.95 -12.41
N HIS A 24 -6.80 9.65 -13.26
CA HIS A 24 -7.78 10.61 -13.77
C HIS A 24 -9.14 10.52 -13.06
N ILE A 25 -9.28 9.60 -12.11
CA ILE A 25 -10.47 9.43 -11.29
C ILE A 25 -10.13 9.87 -9.87
N ASP A 26 -10.74 10.97 -9.43
CA ASP A 26 -10.62 11.51 -8.08
C ASP A 26 -12.02 11.84 -7.55
N PRO A 27 -12.48 11.20 -6.46
CA PRO A 27 -11.76 10.22 -5.63
C PRO A 27 -11.64 8.84 -6.29
N VAL A 28 -10.54 8.13 -5.98
CA VAL A 28 -10.36 6.73 -6.42
C VAL A 28 -11.51 5.87 -5.86
N PRO A 29 -12.20 5.07 -6.69
CA PRO A 29 -13.32 4.27 -6.23
C PRO A 29 -12.92 3.25 -5.14
N GLU A 30 -13.77 3.11 -4.12
CA GLU A 30 -13.46 2.27 -2.94
C GLU A 30 -13.16 0.81 -3.30
N PHE A 31 -13.83 0.25 -4.31
CA PHE A 31 -13.61 -1.13 -4.74
C PHE A 31 -12.19 -1.37 -5.31
N ILE A 32 -11.59 -0.35 -5.94
CA ILE A 32 -10.21 -0.41 -6.44
C ILE A 32 -9.25 -0.53 -5.25
N ILE A 33 -9.45 0.31 -4.22
CA ILE A 33 -8.65 0.29 -3.00
C ILE A 33 -8.85 -1.04 -2.25
N LYS A 34 -10.10 -1.52 -2.10
CA LYS A 34 -10.39 -2.83 -1.49
C LYS A 34 -9.69 -3.98 -2.20
N ASN A 35 -9.68 -3.97 -3.54
CA ASN A 35 -9.00 -4.99 -4.33
C ASN A 35 -7.47 -4.93 -4.17
N ALA A 36 -6.91 -3.73 -4.13
CA ALA A 36 -5.48 -3.53 -3.86
C ALA A 36 -5.09 -4.05 -2.47
N LEU A 37 -5.84 -3.68 -1.43
CA LEU A 37 -5.62 -4.15 -0.06
C LEU A 37 -5.70 -5.67 0.04
N ARG A 38 -6.72 -6.29 -0.58
CA ARG A 38 -6.86 -7.75 -0.65
C ARG A 38 -5.65 -8.40 -1.33
N SER A 39 -5.16 -7.83 -2.44
CA SER A 39 -3.99 -8.37 -3.15
C SER A 39 -2.71 -8.28 -2.33
N MET A 40 -2.60 -7.29 -1.46
CA MET A 40 -1.47 -7.10 -0.54
C MET A 40 -1.65 -7.78 0.82
N GLN A 41 -2.80 -8.42 1.06
CA GLN A 41 -3.19 -9.02 2.35
C GLN A 41 -3.18 -8.01 3.51
N VAL A 42 -3.52 -6.74 3.22
CA VAL A 42 -3.56 -5.66 4.21
C VAL A 42 -5.01 -5.45 4.63
N SER A 43 -5.28 -5.40 5.94
CA SER A 43 -6.63 -5.09 6.41
C SER A 43 -6.95 -3.59 6.27
N LYS A 44 -8.24 -3.24 6.28
CA LYS A 44 -8.65 -1.83 6.29
C LYS A 44 -8.09 -1.09 7.52
N ASN A 45 -8.03 -1.74 8.67
CA ASN A 45 -7.46 -1.15 9.88
C ASN A 45 -5.96 -0.92 9.74
N ASP A 46 -5.22 -1.89 9.21
CA ASP A 46 -3.78 -1.72 8.96
C ASP A 46 -3.51 -0.57 7.99
N PHE A 47 -4.37 -0.39 6.98
CA PHE A 47 -4.25 0.73 6.05
C PHE A 47 -4.35 2.08 6.79
N TYR A 48 -5.36 2.27 7.65
CA TYR A 48 -5.47 3.50 8.44
C TYR A 48 -4.36 3.62 9.48
N ASP A 49 -3.99 2.54 10.16
CA ASP A 49 -2.89 2.53 11.12
C ASP A 49 -1.56 2.95 10.46
N ILE A 50 -1.32 2.55 9.21
CA ILE A 50 -0.16 2.98 8.43
C ILE A 50 -0.26 4.47 8.07
N LEU A 51 -1.44 4.93 7.62
CA LEU A 51 -1.67 6.35 7.29
C LEU A 51 -1.51 7.28 8.51
N GLU A 52 -1.99 6.84 9.67
CA GLU A 52 -1.86 7.54 10.96
C GLU A 52 -0.47 7.37 11.59
N GLY A 53 0.40 6.55 10.97
CA GLY A 53 1.76 6.31 11.45
C GLY A 53 1.85 5.44 12.72
N LYS A 54 0.79 4.73 13.09
CA LYS A 54 0.78 3.73 14.17
C LYS A 54 1.54 2.46 13.77
N LYS A 55 1.48 2.10 12.48
CA LYS A 55 2.17 0.94 11.90
C LYS A 55 3.13 1.35 10.80
N VAL A 56 4.14 0.53 10.57
CA VAL A 56 5.15 0.72 9.54
C VAL A 56 5.29 -0.54 8.69
N VAL A 57 5.56 -0.36 7.39
CA VAL A 57 5.81 -1.48 6.47
C VAL A 57 7.30 -1.74 6.44
N VAL A 58 7.73 -2.89 6.92
CA VAL A 58 9.14 -3.30 7.01
C VAL A 58 9.44 -4.36 5.95
N LYS A 59 10.53 -4.18 5.21
CA LYS A 59 11.02 -5.20 4.26
C LYS A 59 11.71 -6.33 5.03
N LYS A 60 11.29 -7.57 4.83
CA LYS A 60 11.88 -8.78 5.40
C LYS A 60 12.30 -9.72 4.27
N GLY A 61 13.59 -9.71 3.93
CA GLY A 61 14.11 -10.46 2.77
C GLY A 61 13.46 -10.00 1.47
N ASN A 62 12.79 -10.92 0.76
CA ASN A 62 12.00 -10.61 -0.44
C ASN A 62 10.55 -10.20 -0.13
N GLY A 63 10.11 -10.33 1.12
CA GLY A 63 8.76 -10.02 1.58
C GLY A 63 8.65 -8.68 2.31
N TYR A 64 7.42 -8.35 2.70
CA TYR A 64 7.11 -7.21 3.55
C TYR A 64 6.19 -7.64 4.69
N SER A 65 6.33 -7.00 5.84
CA SER A 65 5.49 -7.22 7.02
C SER A 65 5.08 -5.89 7.62
N ILE A 66 3.89 -5.86 8.21
CA ILE A 66 3.38 -4.68 8.92
C ILE A 66 3.76 -4.86 10.37
N GLU A 67 4.57 -3.95 10.89
CA GLU A 67 5.00 -3.93 12.29
C GLU A 67 4.41 -2.69 12.97
N GLU A 68 4.17 -2.78 14.28
CA GLU A 68 3.84 -1.60 15.07
C GLU A 68 5.03 -0.65 15.07
N ARG A 69 4.78 0.66 14.92
CA ARG A 69 5.83 1.65 15.05
C ARG A 69 6.38 1.55 16.47
N PRO A 70 7.68 1.32 16.67
CA PRO A 70 8.26 1.38 18.01
C PRO A 70 7.99 2.80 18.54
N GLY A 71 7.23 2.90 19.62
CA GLY A 71 7.07 4.15 20.35
C GLY A 71 8.43 4.71 20.73
N PRO A 72 8.53 6.02 21.03
CA PRO A 72 9.79 6.61 21.47
C PRO A 72 10.36 5.74 22.59
N LYS A 73 11.54 5.18 22.37
CA LYS A 73 12.29 4.51 23.42
C LYS A 73 12.64 5.62 24.42
N ASN A 74 11.86 5.73 25.49
CA ASN A 74 12.23 6.53 26.64
C ASN A 74 13.51 5.89 27.20
N HIS A 75 14.65 6.52 26.92
CA HIS A 75 15.90 6.28 27.62
C HIS A 75 16.02 7.30 28.75
#